data_AF-A0A1Z1V6F6-F1
#
_entry.id   AF-A0A1Z1V6F6-F1
#
_cell.length_a   1.000
_cell.length_b   1.000
_cell.length_c   1.000
_cell.angle_alpha   90.00
_cell.angle_beta   90.00
_cell.angle_gamma   90.00
#
_symmetry.space_group_name_H-M   'P 1'
#
loop_
_entity.id
_entity.type
_entity.pdbx_description
1 polymer ?
#
loop_
_entity_poly.entity_id
_entity_poly.type
_entity_poly.pdbx_seq_one_letter_code
_entity_poly.pdbx_strand_id
1 'polypeptide(L)'
;MPTSNQLIRHGRGEKRRTDRTRALNQCPQKQGVCPRVLKRTPKKPNSAQRKIAKVRLSNRNEIFAYIPGQGHNLQEHSIVLIRGGRVKDSPGVKFHCIRGVKDLLGIPDRRRGRSKYGAEKPKDERKIFCFLVFFFALFAAFFANANFAECAGPEEAPGILATLFENVVGRLEVLLAEDGLLRSQEEIARSSRMIIQETLEWDSPSLTPDSKVDDLLSFLGDLEEEGRDNSLYKTIRGEILRSRQY
;
A
#
# COMPACT_ATOMS: atom_id res chain seq x y z
N MET A 1 -3.42 37.11 -47.69
CA MET A 1 -4.69 36.36 -47.61
C MET A 1 -5.10 35.96 -49.02
N PRO A 2 -5.69 34.77 -49.23
CA PRO A 2 -6.18 34.39 -50.56
C PRO A 2 -7.44 35.17 -50.93
N THR A 3 -7.65 35.42 -52.21
CA THR A 3 -8.84 36.11 -52.75
C THR A 3 -10.02 35.16 -52.91
N SER A 4 -11.25 35.69 -52.99
CA SER A 4 -12.46 34.86 -53.13
C SER A 4 -12.42 33.97 -54.38
N ASN A 5 -11.93 34.48 -55.51
CA ASN A 5 -11.78 33.69 -56.74
C ASN A 5 -10.76 32.55 -56.61
N GLN A 6 -9.74 32.69 -55.75
CA GLN A 6 -8.80 31.61 -55.45
C GLN A 6 -9.44 30.51 -54.62
N LEU A 7 -10.34 30.85 -53.68
CA LEU A 7 -11.08 29.87 -52.88
C LEU A 7 -12.14 29.12 -53.68
N ILE A 8 -12.76 29.80 -54.66
CA ILE A 8 -13.72 29.18 -55.60
C ILE A 8 -13.00 28.19 -56.52
N ARG A 9 -11.81 28.53 -57.04
CA ARG A 9 -11.01 27.65 -57.91
C ARG A 9 -10.29 26.53 -57.15
N HIS A 10 -9.82 26.83 -55.94
CA HIS A 10 -9.09 25.91 -55.08
C HIS A 10 -9.67 25.95 -53.67
N GLY A 11 -10.51 24.96 -53.34
CA GLY A 11 -11.04 24.77 -52.00
C GLY A 11 -9.92 24.62 -50.96
N ARG A 12 -10.21 24.97 -49.70
CA ARG A 12 -9.23 24.82 -48.61
C ARG A 12 -9.02 23.34 -48.31
N GLY A 13 -7.76 22.90 -48.35
CA GLY A 13 -7.39 21.54 -47.95
C GLY A 13 -7.25 21.40 -46.43
N GLU A 14 -7.66 20.25 -45.91
CA GLU A 14 -7.41 19.89 -44.51
C GLU A 14 -5.94 19.54 -44.27
N LYS A 15 -5.42 19.98 -43.12
CA LYS A 15 -4.05 19.66 -42.69
C LYS A 15 -3.99 18.21 -42.20
N ARG A 16 -3.46 17.31 -43.03
CA ARG A 16 -3.26 15.90 -42.67
C ARG A 16 -2.18 15.76 -41.59
N ARG A 17 -2.48 14.97 -40.55
CA ARG A 17 -1.54 14.59 -39.49
C ARG A 17 -1.36 13.07 -39.49
N THR A 18 -0.18 12.61 -39.08
CA THR A 18 0.11 11.18 -38.97
C THR A 18 0.06 10.73 -37.51
N ASP A 19 -0.58 9.58 -37.28
CA ASP A 19 -0.64 9.00 -35.95
C ASP A 19 0.70 8.42 -35.52
N ARG A 20 1.13 8.83 -34.33
CA ARG A 20 2.40 8.35 -33.75
C ARG A 20 2.33 6.89 -33.33
N THR A 21 1.13 6.37 -33.04
CA THR A 21 0.86 5.03 -32.50
C THR A 21 0.20 4.09 -33.50
N ARG A 22 0.56 4.20 -34.79
CA ARG A 22 0.00 3.40 -35.89
C ARG A 22 -0.02 1.88 -35.61
N ALA A 23 0.95 1.35 -34.88
CA ALA A 23 1.05 -0.09 -34.60
C ALA A 23 -0.14 -0.65 -33.78
N LEU A 24 -0.90 0.20 -33.09
CA LEU A 24 -2.06 -0.21 -32.30
C LEU A 24 -3.35 -0.33 -33.13
N ASN A 25 -3.37 0.06 -34.41
CA ASN A 25 -4.57 0.04 -35.27
C ASN A 25 -5.81 0.62 -34.57
N GLN A 26 -5.70 1.83 -34.01
CA GLN A 26 -6.76 2.52 -33.26
C GLN A 26 -7.28 1.82 -31.99
N CYS A 27 -6.71 0.68 -31.59
CA CYS A 27 -6.99 0.07 -30.29
C CYS A 27 -6.29 0.85 -29.16
N PRO A 28 -6.88 0.96 -27.96
CA PRO A 28 -6.23 1.62 -26.83
C PRO A 28 -5.02 0.82 -26.32
N GLN A 29 -5.12 -0.51 -26.36
CA GLN A 29 -4.13 -1.43 -25.84
C GLN A 29 -4.05 -2.67 -26.75
N LYS A 30 -2.87 -3.28 -26.86
CA LYS A 30 -2.68 -4.56 -27.55
C LYS A 30 -1.73 -5.46 -26.78
N GLN A 31 -2.05 -6.75 -26.80
CA GLN A 31 -1.17 -7.79 -26.27
C GLN A 31 -0.02 -8.06 -27.25
N GLY A 32 1.13 -8.43 -26.69
CA GLY A 32 2.27 -8.92 -27.46
C GLY A 32 3.18 -9.79 -26.62
N VAL A 33 4.09 -10.47 -27.31
CA VAL A 33 5.12 -11.33 -26.72
C VAL A 33 6.46 -10.61 -26.82
N CYS A 34 7.28 -10.67 -25.76
CA CYS A 34 8.61 -10.08 -25.72
C CYS A 34 9.67 -11.02 -26.30
N PRO A 35 10.15 -10.87 -27.55
CA PRO A 35 11.30 -11.64 -28.03
C PRO A 35 12.59 -11.33 -27.29
N ARG A 36 12.81 -10.09 -26.84
CA ARG A 36 14.01 -9.74 -26.06
C ARG A 36 13.80 -8.50 -25.19
N VAL A 37 14.48 -8.47 -24.05
CA VAL A 37 14.52 -7.34 -23.13
C VAL A 37 15.90 -6.70 -23.18
N LEU A 38 15.97 -5.38 -23.31
CA LEU A 38 17.21 -4.65 -23.57
C LEU A 38 17.27 -3.33 -22.80
N LYS A 39 18.48 -2.86 -22.54
CA LYS A 39 18.73 -1.54 -21.96
C LYS A 39 19.30 -0.62 -23.05
N ARG A 40 18.80 0.62 -23.16
CA ARG A 40 19.36 1.65 -24.08
C ARG A 40 19.73 2.91 -23.34
N THR A 41 20.77 3.58 -23.82
CA THR A 41 21.11 4.93 -23.42
C THR A 41 20.13 5.94 -24.06
N PRO A 42 19.71 6.99 -23.35
CA PRO A 42 18.86 8.05 -23.88
C PRO A 42 19.62 9.00 -24.83
N LYS A 43 18.90 9.88 -25.51
CA LYS A 43 19.47 11.02 -26.23
C LYS A 43 20.10 12.02 -25.25
N LYS A 44 21.26 12.59 -25.60
CA LYS A 44 21.84 13.79 -24.96
C LYS A 44 20.76 14.89 -24.85
N PRO A 45 20.57 15.59 -23.72
CA PRO A 45 21.49 15.83 -22.60
C PRO A 45 21.45 14.78 -21.48
N ASN A 46 20.49 13.86 -21.53
CA ASN A 46 20.24 12.94 -20.43
C ASN A 46 21.22 11.76 -20.44
N SER A 47 21.51 11.22 -19.26
CA SER A 47 22.29 9.99 -19.07
C SER A 47 21.52 9.04 -18.14
N ALA A 48 21.30 7.80 -18.58
CA ALA A 48 20.67 6.73 -17.80
C ALA A 48 20.68 5.42 -18.60
N GLN A 49 20.34 4.31 -17.96
CA GLN A 49 19.95 3.08 -18.66
C GLN A 49 18.43 2.94 -18.67
N ARG A 50 17.81 3.10 -19.85
CA ARG A 50 16.35 2.94 -20.03
C ARG A 50 16.03 1.47 -20.32
N LYS A 51 15.16 0.87 -19.49
CA LYS A 51 14.68 -0.50 -19.63
C LYS A 51 13.60 -0.56 -20.72
N ILE A 52 13.84 -1.33 -21.77
CA ILE A 52 12.98 -1.41 -22.96
C ILE A 52 12.77 -2.88 -23.31
N ALA A 53 11.57 -3.24 -23.74
CA ALA A 53 11.28 -4.54 -24.33
C ALA A 53 11.08 -4.37 -25.85
N LYS A 54 11.67 -5.27 -26.64
CA LYS A 54 11.21 -5.51 -28.02
C LYS A 54 9.99 -6.41 -27.89
N VAL A 55 8.86 -6.02 -28.50
CA VAL A 55 7.59 -6.73 -28.39
C VAL A 55 7.01 -6.97 -29.78
N ARG A 56 6.61 -8.21 -30.04
CA ARG A 56 5.83 -8.60 -31.22
C ARG A 56 4.36 -8.60 -30.83
N LEU A 57 3.60 -7.64 -31.36
CA LEU A 57 2.17 -7.52 -31.11
C LEU A 57 1.39 -8.66 -31.79
N SER A 58 0.16 -8.90 -31.34
CA SER A 58 -0.77 -9.81 -32.02
C SER A 58 -0.98 -9.48 -33.50
N ASN A 59 -0.87 -8.19 -33.85
CA ASN A 59 -0.91 -7.68 -35.23
C ASN A 59 0.36 -7.99 -36.05
N ARG A 60 1.27 -8.82 -35.55
CA ARG A 60 2.59 -9.15 -36.14
C ARG A 60 3.60 -8.00 -36.20
N ASN A 61 3.18 -6.77 -35.91
CA ASN A 61 4.07 -5.61 -35.81
C ASN A 61 5.07 -5.77 -34.67
N GLU A 62 6.35 -5.53 -34.97
CA GLU A 62 7.42 -5.48 -33.97
C GLU A 62 7.65 -4.04 -33.53
N ILE A 63 7.61 -3.81 -32.22
CA ILE A 63 7.76 -2.48 -31.62
C ILE A 63 8.73 -2.50 -30.44
N PHE A 64 9.24 -1.32 -30.09
CA PHE A 64 9.95 -1.11 -28.83
C PHE A 64 9.02 -0.44 -27.82
N ALA A 65 8.87 -1.07 -26.66
CA ALA A 65 8.04 -0.59 -25.56
C ALA A 65 8.89 -0.31 -24.32
N TYR A 66 8.65 0.84 -23.68
CA TYR A 66 9.32 1.21 -22.44
C TYR A 66 8.69 0.52 -21.24
N ILE A 67 9.53 0.02 -20.34
CA ILE A 67 9.09 -0.61 -19.10
C ILE A 67 9.10 0.46 -17.99
N PRO A 68 7.94 0.87 -17.47
CA PRO A 68 7.88 1.95 -16.49
C PRO A 68 8.26 1.47 -15.08
N GLY A 69 8.88 2.37 -14.31
CA GLY A 69 9.17 2.16 -12.88
C GLY A 69 10.52 1.50 -12.59
N GLN A 70 10.70 1.12 -11.33
CA GLN A 70 11.90 0.45 -10.81
C GLN A 70 11.70 -1.08 -10.88
N GLY A 71 12.79 -1.84 -11.04
CA GLY A 71 12.72 -3.30 -11.26
C GLY A 71 11.93 -3.72 -12.51
N HIS A 72 11.99 -5.00 -12.89
CA HIS A 72 11.02 -5.66 -13.80
C HIS A 72 11.28 -7.16 -13.80
N ASN A 73 10.23 -7.95 -14.05
CA ASN A 73 10.27 -9.41 -14.10
C ASN A 73 10.31 -9.97 -15.53
N LEU A 74 10.35 -9.12 -16.57
CA LEU A 74 10.21 -9.62 -17.94
C LEU A 74 11.43 -10.42 -18.37
N GLN A 75 11.14 -11.59 -18.93
CA GLN A 75 12.09 -12.48 -19.55
C GLN A 75 11.78 -12.57 -21.05
N GLU A 76 12.53 -13.39 -21.76
CA GLU A 76 12.19 -13.75 -23.13
C GLU A 76 10.85 -14.50 -23.14
N HIS A 77 10.06 -14.27 -24.18
CA HIS A 77 8.72 -14.83 -24.39
C HIS A 77 7.64 -14.45 -23.38
N SER A 78 7.92 -13.56 -22.42
CA SER A 78 6.89 -13.02 -21.54
C SER A 78 5.82 -12.27 -22.35
N ILE A 79 4.57 -12.49 -21.97
CA ILE A 79 3.38 -11.85 -22.52
C ILE A 79 3.14 -10.54 -21.78
N VAL A 80 3.00 -9.46 -22.54
CA VAL A 80 2.78 -8.12 -22.01
C VAL A 80 1.62 -7.41 -22.69
N LEU A 81 0.97 -6.53 -21.94
CA LEU A 81 -0.02 -5.61 -22.48
C LEU A 81 0.62 -4.24 -22.73
N ILE A 82 0.41 -3.70 -23.92
CA ILE A 82 1.03 -2.46 -24.39
C ILE A 82 -0.01 -1.37 -24.56
N ARG A 83 0.35 -0.16 -24.14
CA ARG A 83 -0.39 1.07 -24.43
C ARG A 83 0.45 2.08 -25.20
N GLY A 84 -0.25 3.04 -25.82
CA GLY A 84 0.38 4.20 -26.44
C GLY A 84 1.13 5.08 -25.43
N GLY A 85 2.25 5.63 -25.86
CA GLY A 85 2.92 6.73 -25.16
C GLY A 85 4.42 6.74 -25.46
N ARG A 86 4.89 7.91 -25.93
CA ARG A 86 6.27 8.09 -26.36
C ARG A 86 7.15 8.51 -25.18
N VAL A 87 8.29 7.84 -25.06
CA VAL A 87 9.39 8.34 -24.21
C VAL A 87 10.13 9.43 -24.97
N LYS A 88 10.22 10.63 -24.39
CA LYS A 88 10.88 11.78 -25.05
C LYS A 88 12.36 11.51 -25.30
N ASP A 89 13.02 10.90 -24.31
CA ASP A 89 14.47 10.70 -24.29
C ASP A 89 14.95 9.58 -25.21
N SER A 90 14.16 8.53 -25.38
CA SER A 90 14.54 7.33 -26.15
C SER A 90 13.93 7.39 -27.55
N PRO A 91 14.73 7.68 -28.60
CA PRO A 91 14.21 7.70 -29.96
C PRO A 91 13.71 6.31 -30.37
N GLY A 92 12.61 6.27 -31.13
CA GLY A 92 11.98 5.04 -31.60
C GLY A 92 11.09 4.32 -30.57
N VAL A 93 11.13 4.70 -29.29
CA VAL A 93 10.29 4.09 -28.24
C VAL A 93 8.98 4.87 -28.11
N LYS A 94 7.92 4.39 -28.77
CA LYS A 94 6.62 5.07 -28.89
C LYS A 94 5.52 4.46 -28.01
N PHE A 95 5.84 3.41 -27.27
CA PHE A 95 4.89 2.61 -26.50
C PHE A 95 5.39 2.34 -25.08
N HIS A 96 4.45 2.00 -24.20
CA HIS A 96 4.71 1.62 -22.82
C HIS A 96 4.08 0.26 -22.51
N CYS A 97 4.77 -0.54 -21.70
CA CYS A 97 4.17 -1.72 -21.09
C CYS A 97 3.30 -1.31 -19.89
N ILE A 98 2.14 -1.95 -19.74
CA ILE A 98 1.25 -1.78 -18.58
C ILE A 98 1.71 -2.74 -17.48
N ARG A 99 1.82 -2.21 -16.25
CA ARG A 99 2.22 -2.97 -15.06
C ARG A 99 1.03 -3.58 -14.35
N GLY A 100 1.23 -4.72 -13.69
CA GLY A 100 0.20 -5.45 -12.96
C GLY A 100 -0.78 -6.20 -13.87
N VAL A 101 -0.39 -6.46 -15.12
CA VAL A 101 -1.25 -7.11 -16.12
C VAL A 101 -0.43 -8.10 -16.94
N LYS A 102 -0.98 -9.30 -17.17
CA LYS A 102 -0.27 -10.45 -17.76
C LYS A 102 0.99 -10.76 -16.95
N ASP A 103 2.13 -11.02 -17.59
CA ASP A 103 3.34 -11.47 -16.91
C ASP A 103 4.13 -10.31 -16.26
N LEU A 104 3.77 -9.06 -16.60
CA LEU A 104 4.44 -7.89 -16.07
C LEU A 104 3.88 -7.53 -14.69
N LEU A 105 4.54 -8.03 -13.65
CA LEU A 105 4.20 -7.73 -12.26
C LEU A 105 4.29 -6.23 -11.93
N GLY A 106 3.43 -5.83 -10.98
CA GLY A 106 3.42 -4.51 -10.36
C GLY A 106 4.66 -4.24 -9.50
N ILE A 107 4.73 -3.04 -8.93
CA ILE A 107 5.82 -2.65 -8.01
C ILE A 107 5.22 -2.55 -6.60
N PRO A 108 5.40 -3.56 -5.73
CA PRO A 108 4.68 -3.64 -4.45
C PRO A 108 5.02 -2.48 -3.51
N ASP A 109 6.27 -2.04 -3.48
CA ASP A 109 6.76 -1.02 -2.52
C ASP A 109 6.26 0.40 -2.83
N ARG A 110 5.44 0.58 -3.86
CA ARG A 110 5.10 1.90 -4.38
C ARG A 110 3.86 2.50 -3.71
N ARG A 111 4.09 3.40 -2.75
CA ARG A 111 3.02 4.09 -2.00
C ARG A 111 2.30 5.20 -2.79
N ARG A 112 3.01 5.95 -3.66
CA ARG A 112 2.42 7.06 -4.47
C ARG A 112 2.27 6.69 -5.94
N GLY A 113 1.13 7.07 -6.54
CA GLY A 113 0.83 6.80 -7.95
C GLY A 113 0.63 5.30 -8.25
N ARG A 114 0.17 4.54 -7.26
CA ARG A 114 0.07 3.06 -7.26
C ARG A 114 -0.65 2.48 -8.48
N SER A 115 -1.75 3.12 -8.90
CA SER A 115 -2.59 2.67 -10.03
C SER A 115 -1.84 2.62 -11.35
N LYS A 116 -0.84 3.48 -11.55
CA LYS A 116 -0.03 3.51 -12.79
C LYS A 116 0.97 2.35 -12.87
N TYR A 117 1.36 1.79 -11.72
CA TYR A 117 2.40 0.77 -11.61
C TYR A 117 1.88 -0.58 -11.10
N GLY A 118 0.56 -0.76 -11.07
CA GLY A 118 -0.07 -2.02 -10.65
C GLY A 118 0.24 -2.40 -9.21
N ALA A 119 0.37 -1.41 -8.32
CA ALA A 119 0.60 -1.65 -6.90
C ALA A 119 -0.74 -1.57 -6.13
N GLU A 120 -1.01 -2.57 -5.31
CA GLU A 120 -2.22 -2.60 -4.48
C GLU A 120 -2.13 -1.61 -3.33
N LYS A 121 -3.27 -1.28 -2.73
CA LYS A 121 -3.26 -0.48 -1.51
C LYS A 121 -2.75 -1.40 -0.38
N PRO A 122 -1.67 -1.04 0.32
CA PRO A 122 -1.22 -1.80 1.47
C PRO A 122 -2.35 -1.83 2.51
N LYS A 123 -2.62 -3.01 3.08
CA LYS A 123 -3.55 -3.16 4.20
C LYS A 123 -2.96 -2.38 5.39
N ASP A 124 -3.73 -1.47 5.98
CA ASP A 124 -3.31 -0.74 7.17
C ASP A 124 -3.48 -1.66 8.39
N GLU A 125 -2.53 -2.57 8.62
CA GLU A 125 -2.51 -3.48 9.78
C GLU A 125 -2.54 -2.73 11.12
N ARG A 126 -2.09 -1.46 11.13
CA ARG A 126 -2.15 -0.58 12.30
C ARG A 126 -3.57 -0.33 12.81
N LYS A 127 -4.58 -0.33 11.94
CA LYS A 127 -5.98 -0.18 12.37
C LYS A 127 -6.46 -1.41 13.13
N ILE A 128 -6.00 -2.59 12.74
CA ILE A 128 -6.32 -3.85 13.41
C ILE A 128 -5.61 -3.88 14.77
N PHE A 129 -4.32 -3.50 14.80
CA PHE A 129 -3.53 -3.48 16.03
C PHE A 129 -4.06 -2.46 17.07
N CYS A 130 -4.41 -1.24 16.64
CA CYS A 130 -5.06 -0.26 17.54
C CYS A 130 -6.43 -0.74 18.03
N PHE A 131 -7.23 -1.40 17.17
CA PHE A 131 -8.52 -1.96 17.61
C PHE A 131 -8.33 -3.07 18.65
N LEU A 132 -7.33 -3.95 18.44
CA LEU A 132 -7.00 -5.05 19.36
C LEU A 132 -6.50 -4.55 20.71
N VAL A 133 -5.59 -3.57 20.70
CA VAL A 133 -5.06 -2.94 21.91
C VAL A 133 -6.15 -2.17 22.66
N PHE A 134 -7.03 -1.45 21.94
CA PHE A 134 -8.15 -0.74 22.54
C PHE A 134 -9.20 -1.69 23.15
N PHE A 135 -9.47 -2.82 22.49
CA PHE A 135 -10.39 -3.85 23.01
C PHE A 135 -9.80 -4.54 24.25
N PHE A 136 -8.48 -4.82 24.26
CA PHE A 136 -7.78 -5.36 25.42
C PHE A 136 -7.79 -4.40 26.61
N ALA A 137 -7.55 -3.11 26.37
CA ALA A 137 -7.59 -2.09 27.42
C ALA A 137 -9.00 -1.90 27.99
N LEU A 138 -10.04 -1.93 27.15
CA LEU A 138 -11.44 -1.91 27.60
C LEU A 138 -11.81 -3.16 28.40
N PHE A 139 -11.33 -4.33 28.00
CA PHE A 139 -11.55 -5.59 28.74
C PHE A 139 -10.87 -5.57 30.11
N ALA A 140 -9.62 -5.10 30.18
CA ALA A 140 -8.90 -4.91 31.44
C ALA A 140 -9.58 -3.86 32.35
N ALA A 141 -10.04 -2.74 31.78
CA ALA A 141 -10.77 -1.72 32.52
C ALA A 141 -12.15 -2.19 32.99
N PHE A 142 -12.84 -3.04 32.22
CA PHE A 142 -14.10 -3.66 32.64
C PHE A 142 -13.89 -4.64 33.80
N PHE A 143 -12.79 -5.39 33.81
CA PHE A 143 -12.40 -6.22 34.95
C PHE A 143 -11.94 -5.42 36.17
N ALA A 144 -11.33 -4.25 35.97
CA ALA A 144 -10.92 -3.36 37.05
C ALA A 144 -12.09 -2.55 37.66
N ASN A 145 -13.14 -2.26 36.89
CA ASN A 145 -14.33 -1.53 37.34
C ASN A 145 -15.53 -2.43 37.69
N ALA A 146 -15.50 -3.71 37.32
CA ALA A 146 -16.31 -4.68 38.00
C ALA A 146 -15.72 -4.82 39.41
N ASN A 147 -16.38 -4.17 40.37
CA ASN A 147 -16.29 -4.54 41.77
C ASN A 147 -16.62 -6.04 41.87
N PHE A 148 -15.61 -6.88 41.69
CA PHE A 148 -15.57 -8.28 42.13
C PHE A 148 -15.28 -8.30 43.62
N ALA A 149 -16.02 -7.46 44.33
CA ALA A 149 -16.06 -7.33 45.77
C ALA A 149 -17.53 -7.52 46.17
N GLU A 150 -18.08 -8.68 45.82
CA GLU A 150 -19.06 -9.43 46.60
C GLU A 150 -19.46 -10.68 45.80
N CYS A 151 -19.31 -11.85 46.43
CA CYS A 151 -19.82 -13.15 45.98
C CYS A 151 -18.93 -14.04 45.05
N ALA A 152 -17.64 -14.24 45.35
CA ALA A 152 -16.96 -15.53 45.14
C ALA A 152 -15.57 -15.51 45.79
N GLY A 153 -15.16 -16.61 46.44
CA GLY A 153 -13.91 -16.70 47.19
C GLY A 153 -12.64 -16.55 46.34
N PRO A 154 -11.52 -16.11 46.94
CA PRO A 154 -10.30 -15.69 46.23
C PRO A 154 -9.50 -16.79 45.51
N GLU A 155 -9.94 -18.05 45.50
CA GLU A 155 -9.17 -19.16 44.89
C GLU A 155 -9.61 -19.58 43.47
N GLU A 156 -10.73 -19.09 42.94
CA GLU A 156 -11.25 -19.53 41.62
C GLU A 156 -11.19 -18.47 40.51
N ALA A 157 -10.96 -17.20 40.85
CA ALA A 157 -10.89 -16.07 39.91
C ALA A 157 -9.80 -16.19 38.80
N PRO A 158 -8.57 -16.68 39.07
CA PRO A 158 -7.55 -16.76 38.03
C PRO A 158 -7.80 -17.85 36.98
N GLY A 159 -8.53 -18.92 37.32
CA GLY A 159 -8.81 -20.04 36.39
C GLY A 159 -9.89 -19.74 35.34
N ILE A 160 -10.92 -18.98 35.72
CA ILE A 160 -12.01 -18.59 34.81
C ILE A 160 -11.54 -17.52 33.81
N LEU A 161 -10.67 -16.61 34.26
CA LEU A 161 -10.03 -15.61 33.41
C LEU A 161 -9.09 -16.24 32.37
N ALA A 162 -8.28 -17.23 32.77
CA ALA A 162 -7.36 -17.93 31.86
C ALA A 162 -8.11 -18.67 30.73
N THR A 163 -9.24 -19.33 31.05
CA THR A 163 -10.04 -20.06 30.06
C THR A 163 -10.82 -19.14 29.11
N LEU A 164 -11.28 -17.97 29.57
CA LEU A 164 -11.88 -16.95 28.70
C LEU A 164 -10.82 -16.31 27.78
N PHE A 165 -9.61 -16.08 28.29
CA PHE A 165 -8.50 -15.53 27.53
C PHE A 165 -8.07 -16.48 26.40
N GLU A 166 -7.90 -17.78 26.69
CA GLU A 166 -7.57 -18.78 25.67
C GLU A 166 -8.68 -18.93 24.61
N ASN A 167 -9.95 -18.83 24.99
CA ASN A 167 -11.08 -18.93 24.05
C ASN A 167 -11.22 -17.71 23.13
N VAL A 168 -10.91 -16.50 23.61
CA VAL A 168 -10.96 -15.27 22.80
C VAL A 168 -9.73 -15.15 21.90
N VAL A 169 -8.53 -15.46 22.42
CA VAL A 169 -7.28 -15.48 21.64
C VAL A 169 -7.33 -16.58 20.57
N GLY A 170 -7.82 -17.77 20.90
CA GLY A 170 -8.01 -18.87 19.95
C GLY A 170 -9.01 -18.55 18.84
N ARG A 171 -10.09 -17.82 19.12
CA ARG A 171 -11.04 -17.36 18.08
C ARG A 171 -10.45 -16.27 17.18
N LEU A 172 -9.58 -15.42 17.71
CA LEU A 172 -8.87 -14.42 16.91
C LEU A 172 -7.81 -15.04 15.99
N GLU A 173 -7.12 -16.09 16.44
CA GLU A 173 -6.19 -16.85 15.60
C GLU A 173 -6.88 -17.49 14.40
N VAL A 174 -8.07 -18.07 14.59
CA VAL A 174 -8.85 -18.67 13.49
C VAL A 174 -9.30 -17.61 12.46
N LEU A 175 -9.72 -16.42 12.91
CA LEU A 175 -10.09 -15.32 12.02
C LEU A 175 -8.90 -14.71 11.26
N LEU A 176 -7.69 -14.80 11.81
CA LEU A 176 -6.46 -14.34 11.16
C LEU A 176 -5.85 -15.41 10.24
N ALA A 177 -6.17 -16.69 10.44
CA ALA A 177 -5.67 -17.81 9.66
C ALA A 177 -6.34 -17.96 8.28
N GLU A 178 -7.58 -17.49 8.11
CA GLU A 178 -8.30 -17.54 6.81
C GLU A 178 -7.73 -16.60 5.74
N ASP A 179 -6.87 -15.64 6.12
CA ASP A 179 -6.42 -14.55 5.24
C ASP A 179 -5.01 -14.73 4.61
N GLY A 180 -4.36 -15.90 4.81
CA GLY A 180 -3.17 -16.30 4.03
C GLY A 180 -1.91 -15.42 4.19
N LEU A 181 -1.67 -14.84 5.37
CA LEU A 181 -0.63 -13.85 5.61
C LEU A 181 0.56 -14.42 6.43
N LEU A 182 1.36 -15.29 5.82
CA LEU A 182 2.49 -15.99 6.47
C LEU A 182 3.72 -15.11 6.82
N ARG A 183 3.72 -13.81 6.52
CA ARG A 183 4.84 -12.90 6.85
C ARG A 183 4.55 -11.91 7.98
N SER A 184 3.30 -11.70 8.36
CA SER A 184 2.94 -10.82 9.48
C SER A 184 2.78 -11.58 10.79
N GLN A 185 2.55 -12.89 10.75
CA GLN A 185 2.32 -13.73 11.95
C GLN A 185 3.54 -13.73 12.89
N GLU A 186 4.78 -13.76 12.37
CA GLU A 186 5.99 -13.67 13.21
C GLU A 186 6.23 -12.28 13.79
N GLU A 187 5.92 -11.21 13.05
CA GLU A 187 6.06 -9.83 13.55
C GLU A 187 4.99 -9.51 14.58
N ILE A 188 3.75 -9.94 14.35
CA ILE A 188 2.64 -9.82 15.30
C ILE A 188 2.95 -10.66 16.56
N ALA A 189 3.47 -11.89 16.42
CA ALA A 189 3.86 -12.72 17.56
C ALA A 189 5.08 -12.20 18.33
N ARG A 190 6.04 -11.55 17.66
CA ARG A 190 7.17 -10.87 18.33
C ARG A 190 6.70 -9.61 19.06
N SER A 191 5.84 -8.81 18.43
CA SER A 191 5.27 -7.61 19.05
C SER A 191 4.36 -7.96 20.22
N SER A 192 3.53 -9.00 20.11
CA SER A 192 2.67 -9.44 21.22
C SER A 192 3.49 -10.04 22.37
N ARG A 193 4.54 -10.84 22.11
CA ARG A 193 5.45 -11.32 23.17
C ARG A 193 6.21 -10.19 23.87
N MET A 194 6.62 -9.16 23.12
CA MET A 194 7.28 -7.99 23.68
C MET A 194 6.33 -7.19 24.58
N ILE A 195 5.10 -6.96 24.12
CA ILE A 195 4.05 -6.28 24.91
C ILE A 195 3.66 -7.11 26.14
N ILE A 196 3.58 -8.44 26.03
CA ILE A 196 3.29 -9.34 27.16
C ILE A 196 4.45 -9.35 28.18
N GLN A 197 5.71 -9.34 27.74
CA GLN A 197 6.85 -9.20 28.65
C GLN A 197 6.89 -7.83 29.33
N GLU A 198 6.56 -6.76 28.60
CA GLU A 198 6.53 -5.39 29.12
C GLU A 198 5.35 -5.14 30.07
N THR A 199 4.22 -5.86 29.89
CA THR A 199 3.08 -5.85 30.81
C THR A 199 3.25 -6.77 32.03
N LEU A 200 4.07 -7.83 31.94
CA LEU A 200 4.42 -8.67 33.09
C LEU A 200 5.49 -8.04 33.99
N GLU A 201 6.26 -7.07 33.51
CA GLU A 201 7.15 -6.21 34.33
C GLU A 201 6.41 -5.02 34.98
N TRP A 202 5.10 -4.88 34.74
CA TRP A 202 4.27 -3.76 35.21
C TRP A 202 3.71 -3.91 36.63
N ASP A 203 4.10 -4.94 37.37
CA ASP A 203 3.82 -5.08 38.80
C ASP A 203 4.89 -4.37 39.65
N SER A 204 4.95 -3.04 39.54
CA SER A 204 5.63 -2.19 40.53
C SER A 204 4.58 -1.43 41.34
N PRO A 205 4.42 -1.70 42.66
CA PRO A 205 3.25 -1.26 43.44
C PRO A 205 3.27 0.21 43.90
N SER A 206 3.88 1.15 43.15
CA SER A 206 4.21 2.47 43.71
C SER A 206 4.02 3.71 42.81
N LEU A 207 3.07 3.74 41.88
CA LEU A 207 2.72 5.00 41.19
C LEU A 207 1.20 5.22 41.09
N THR A 208 0.77 6.42 41.49
CA THR A 208 -0.62 6.86 41.46
C THR A 208 -1.14 6.97 40.03
N PRO A 209 -2.46 6.82 39.79
CA PRO A 209 -3.05 6.76 38.45
C PRO A 209 -2.71 7.96 37.55
N ASP A 210 -2.52 9.15 38.14
CA ASP A 210 -2.30 10.40 37.41
C ASP A 210 -0.92 10.49 36.72
N SER A 211 0.13 9.90 37.29
CA SER A 211 1.48 9.97 36.68
C SER A 211 1.59 9.10 35.43
N LYS A 212 0.83 8.00 35.37
CA LYS A 212 0.79 7.09 34.21
C LYS A 212 0.07 7.71 33.00
N VAL A 213 -0.88 8.62 33.23
CA VAL A 213 -1.58 9.37 32.16
C VAL A 213 -0.66 10.41 31.54
N ASP A 214 0.18 11.07 32.33
CA ASP A 214 1.13 12.06 31.85
C ASP A 214 2.29 11.41 31.04
N ASP A 215 2.73 10.21 31.42
CA ASP A 215 3.69 9.41 30.65
C ASP A 215 3.12 8.92 29.31
N LEU A 216 1.83 8.57 29.26
CA LEU A 216 1.14 8.26 28.01
C LEU A 216 0.98 9.50 27.13
N LEU A 217 0.69 10.67 27.71
CA LEU A 217 0.56 11.92 26.95
C LEU A 217 1.91 12.43 26.41
N SER A 218 3.02 12.17 27.09
CA SER A 218 4.37 12.51 26.61
C SER A 218 4.79 11.61 25.44
N PHE A 219 4.61 10.30 25.57
CA PHE A 219 4.83 9.34 24.49
C PHE A 219 3.96 9.65 23.27
N LEU A 220 2.73 10.12 23.52
CA LEU A 220 1.84 10.54 22.45
C LEU A 220 2.25 11.90 21.83
N GLY A 221 2.93 12.77 22.57
CA GLY A 221 3.49 14.03 22.06
C GLY A 221 4.66 13.80 21.09
N ASP A 222 5.55 12.87 21.42
CA ASP A 222 6.73 12.55 20.59
C ASP A 222 6.35 11.98 19.21
N LEU A 223 5.21 11.29 19.12
CA LEU A 223 4.64 10.78 17.86
C LEU A 223 4.00 11.89 16.97
N GLU A 224 3.70 13.06 17.53
CA GLU A 224 3.14 14.22 16.82
C GLU A 224 4.21 14.97 16.01
N GLU A 225 5.47 15.00 16.49
CA GLU A 225 6.61 15.62 15.79
C GLU A 225 7.04 14.87 14.51
N GLU A 226 6.70 13.57 14.38
CA GLU A 226 6.92 12.79 13.15
C GLU A 226 5.94 13.12 11.99
N GLY A 227 5.11 14.15 12.12
CA GLY A 227 4.38 14.74 10.99
C GLY A 227 3.26 13.86 10.42
N ARG A 228 2.58 13.07 11.26
CA ARG A 228 1.40 12.28 10.86
C ARG A 228 0.13 12.86 11.48
N ASP A 229 -0.49 13.80 10.76
CA ASP A 229 -1.86 14.25 11.00
C ASP A 229 -2.86 13.08 10.84
N ASN A 230 -3.02 12.28 11.88
CA ASN A 230 -4.04 11.24 11.97
C ASN A 230 -5.22 11.79 12.79
N SER A 231 -6.38 11.97 12.15
CA SER A 231 -7.61 12.42 12.83
C SER A 231 -7.98 11.55 14.03
N LEU A 232 -7.68 10.24 13.94
CA LEU A 232 -7.88 9.25 14.99
C LEU A 232 -7.08 9.58 16.27
N TYR A 233 -5.88 10.15 16.09
CA TYR A 233 -4.99 10.49 17.20
C TYR A 233 -5.49 11.70 17.99
N LYS A 234 -6.02 12.70 17.27
CA LYS A 234 -6.68 13.86 17.87
C LYS A 234 -7.96 13.44 18.62
N THR A 235 -8.69 12.44 18.11
CA THR A 235 -9.85 11.86 18.82
C THR A 235 -9.43 11.16 20.11
N ILE A 236 -8.44 10.27 20.05
CA ILE A 236 -7.96 9.50 21.22
C ILE A 236 -7.38 10.43 22.29
N ARG A 237 -6.52 11.39 21.91
CA ARG A 237 -6.01 12.42 22.85
C ARG A 237 -7.14 13.23 23.47
N GLY A 238 -8.15 13.57 22.69
CA GLY A 238 -9.33 14.30 23.16
C GLY A 238 -10.25 13.49 24.09
N GLU A 239 -10.23 12.17 24.02
CA GLU A 239 -10.95 11.29 24.96
C GLU A 239 -10.16 11.11 26.26
N ILE A 240 -8.84 10.92 26.18
CA ILE A 240 -7.95 10.80 27.35
C ILE A 240 -7.96 12.09 28.19
N LEU A 241 -7.98 13.26 27.55
CA LEU A 241 -8.09 14.53 28.26
C LEU A 241 -9.48 14.75 28.89
N ARG A 242 -10.53 14.16 28.31
CA ARG A 242 -11.90 14.23 28.85
C ARG A 242 -12.10 13.29 30.04
N SER A 243 -11.44 12.14 30.07
CA SER A 243 -11.45 11.25 31.23
C SER A 243 -10.74 11.84 32.45
N ARG A 244 -9.97 12.92 32.29
CA ARG A 244 -9.32 13.66 33.41
C ARG A 244 -10.26 14.64 34.11
N GLN A 245 -11.45 14.87 33.56
CA GLN A 245 -12.45 15.83 34.08
C GLN A 245 -13.60 15.16 34.85
N TYR A 246 -13.59 13.84 34.97
CA TYR A 246 -14.57 13.04 35.71
C TYR A 246 -13.92 12.32 36.88
#